data_AF-A0A974BK49-F1
#
_entry.id   AF-A0A974BK49-F1
#
_cell.length_a   1.000
_cell.length_b   1.000
_cell.length_c   1.000
_cell.angle_alpha   90.00
_cell.angle_beta   90.00
_cell.angle_gamma   90.00
#
_symmetry.space_group_name_H-M   'P 1'
#
loop_
_entity.id
_entity.type
_entity.pdbx_description
1 polymer ?
#
loop_
_entity_poly.entity_id
_entity_poly.type
_entity_poly.pdbx_seq_one_letter_code
_entity_poly.pdbx_strand_id
1 'polypeptide(L)' 'MMKVMTSMRTIDALTEGVSTFYAEIKRIKDIIDYFQVNENLLFLIDEIFRGTNSVGRLKGAEEVL' A
#
# COMPACT_ATOMS: atom_id res chain seq x y z
N MET A 1 -4.87 19.29 11.00
CA MET A 1 -5.52 18.04 11.45
C MET A 1 -4.74 16.88 10.84
N MET A 2 -4.35 15.88 11.63
CA MET A 2 -3.57 14.72 11.14
C MET A 2 -4.49 13.75 10.43
N LYS A 3 -4.13 13.33 9.21
CA LYS A 3 -4.86 12.27 8.48
C LYS A 3 -4.27 10.92 8.84
N VAL A 4 -5.13 9.92 9.00
CA VAL A 4 -4.73 8.52 9.20
C VAL A 4 -5.16 7.71 7.98
N MET A 5 -4.23 6.99 7.37
CA MET A 5 -4.49 6.03 6.30
C MET A 5 -4.02 4.64 6.76
N THR A 6 -4.63 3.57 6.26
CA THR A 6 -4.25 2.21 6.68
C THR A 6 -4.42 1.17 5.58
N SER A 7 -3.51 0.20 5.57
CA SER A 7 -3.54 -1.02 4.75
C SER A 7 -3.51 -2.27 5.65
N MET A 8 -4.43 -2.33 6.61
CA MET A 8 -4.60 -3.45 7.53
C MET A 8 -5.92 -4.16 7.23
N ARG A 9 -5.90 -5.48 6.99
CA ARG A 9 -7.08 -6.31 6.65
C ARG A 9 -7.90 -5.82 5.45
N THR A 10 -7.28 -5.80 4.27
CA THR A 10 -7.92 -5.52 2.98
C THR A 10 -8.80 -6.69 2.52
N ILE A 11 -9.95 -6.86 3.17
CA ILE A 11 -10.92 -7.95 2.88
C ILE A 11 -11.63 -7.71 1.52
N ASP A 12 -11.74 -6.46 1.06
CA ASP A 12 -12.74 -6.11 0.03
C ASP A 12 -12.21 -5.88 -1.40
N ALA A 13 -10.91 -5.97 -1.66
CA ALA A 13 -10.36 -5.56 -2.97
C ALA A 13 -10.34 -6.66 -4.06
N LEU A 14 -10.79 -7.89 -3.78
CA LEU A 14 -10.86 -8.94 -4.81
C LEU A 14 -12.07 -8.80 -5.76
N THR A 15 -12.86 -7.74 -5.62
CA THR A 15 -14.08 -7.50 -6.39
C THR A 15 -13.84 -7.08 -7.85
N GLU A 16 -12.60 -6.74 -8.25
CA GLU A 16 -12.30 -6.23 -9.60
C GLU A 16 -11.36 -7.12 -10.45
N GLY A 17 -11.02 -8.33 -10.00
CA GLY A 17 -10.12 -9.22 -10.76
C GLY A 17 -8.65 -8.76 -10.83
N VAL A 18 -8.28 -7.77 -10.01
CA VAL A 18 -6.93 -7.21 -9.93
C VAL A 18 -6.14 -7.93 -8.84
N SER A 19 -4.88 -8.28 -9.10
CA SER A 19 -4.01 -8.92 -8.10
C SER A 19 -3.88 -8.05 -6.84
N THR A 20 -3.97 -8.69 -5.67
CA THR A 20 -3.74 -8.04 -4.36
C THR A 20 -2.45 -7.24 -4.35
N PHE A 21 -1.39 -7.75 -5.00
CA PHE A 21 -0.11 -7.06 -5.11
C PHE A 21 -0.23 -5.69 -5.81
N TYR A 22 -0.96 -5.62 -6.92
CA TYR A 22 -1.16 -4.36 -7.64
C TYR A 22 -2.02 -3.38 -6.84
N ALA A 23 -3.04 -3.89 -6.13
CA ALA A 23 -3.85 -3.07 -5.25
C ALA A 23 -3.04 -2.46 -4.09
N GLU A 24 -2.03 -3.18 -3.56
CA GLU A 24 -1.08 -2.63 -2.58
C GLU A 24 -0.22 -1.51 -3.20
N ILE A 25 0.35 -1.73 -4.40
CA ILE A 25 1.18 -0.73 -5.10
C ILE A 25 0.39 0.56 -5.32
N LYS A 26 -0.86 0.46 -5.77
CA LYS A 26 -1.73 1.62 -5.98
C LYS A 26 -1.99 2.38 -4.67
N ARG A 27 -2.25 1.66 -3.57
CA ARG A 27 -2.45 2.29 -2.26
C ARG A 27 -1.20 3.01 -1.77
N ILE A 28 -0.01 2.42 -1.93
CA ILE A 28 1.27 3.07 -1.59
C ILE A 28 1.44 4.36 -2.41
N LYS A 29 1.14 4.32 -3.72
CA LYS A 29 1.17 5.52 -4.56
C LYS A 29 0.22 6.61 -4.04
N ASP A 30 -1.02 6.27 -3.70
CA ASP A 30 -2.00 7.24 -3.21
C ASP A 30 -1.54 7.93 -1.91
N ILE A 31 -0.77 7.22 -1.07
CA ILE A 31 -0.20 7.75 0.17
C ILE A 31 0.93 8.73 -0.11
N ILE A 32 1.83 8.39 -1.04
CA ILE A 32 2.91 9.27 -1.47
C ILE A 32 2.32 10.54 -2.10
N ASP A 33 1.35 10.39 -2.99
CA ASP A 33 0.67 11.50 -3.66
C ASP A 33 -0.05 12.40 -2.63
N TYR A 34 -0.68 11.82 -1.60
CA TYR A 34 -1.28 12.60 -0.51
C TYR A 34 -0.24 13.35 0.32
N PHE A 35 0.86 12.67 0.68
CA PHE A 35 1.94 13.25 1.48
C PHE A 35 2.59 14.46 0.79
N GLN A 36 2.73 14.42 -0.54
CA GLN A 36 3.28 15.54 -1.31
C GLN A 36 2.42 16.82 -1.24
N VAL A 37 1.12 16.70 -0.95
CA VAL A 37 0.20 17.84 -0.81
C VAL A 37 -0.02 18.21 0.66
N ASN A 38 0.07 17.24 1.58
CA ASN A 38 -0.18 17.44 3.01
C ASN A 38 0.84 16.68 3.86
N GLU A 39 1.63 17.42 4.63
CA GLU A 39 2.72 16.86 5.46
C GLU A 39 2.24 16.10 6.71
N ASN A 40 0.97 16.26 7.10
CA ASN A 40 0.45 15.76 8.38
C ASN A 40 -0.30 14.44 8.21
N LEU A 41 0.45 13.37 7.90
CA LEU A 41 -0.06 12.03 7.60
C LEU A 41 0.57 10.97 8.52
N LEU A 42 -0.28 10.11 9.09
CA LEU A 42 0.11 8.84 9.71
C LEU A 42 -0.40 7.69 8.85
N PHE A 43 0.49 6.78 8.45
CA PHE A 43 0.12 5.59 7.68
C PHE A 43 0.50 4.31 8.43
N LEU A 44 -0.40 3.33 8.46
CA LEU A 44 -0.23 2.04 9.12
C LEU A 44 -0.43 0.88 8.14
N ILE A 45 0.60 0.04 7.98
CA ILE A 45 0.59 -1.15 7.12
C ILE A 45 0.67 -2.39 7.98
N ASP A 46 -0.14 -3.40 7.67
CA ASP A 46 0.01 -4.76 8.19
C ASP A 46 0.36 -5.68 7.03
N GLU A 47 1.66 -5.96 6.91
CA GLU A 47 2.36 -6.67 5.83
C GLU A 47 2.32 -6.00 4.45
N ILE A 48 3.49 -5.73 3.87
CA ILE A 48 3.62 -5.24 2.48
C ILE A 48 3.61 -6.38 1.45
N PHE A 49 3.06 -6.08 0.26
CA PHE A 49 3.16 -6.92 -0.94
C PHE A 49 2.67 -8.37 -0.79
N ARG A 50 1.49 -8.55 -0.20
CA ARG A 50 0.77 -9.83 -0.28
C ARG A 50 0.33 -10.14 -1.72
N GLY A 51 0.27 -11.42 -2.08
CA GLY A 51 -0.21 -11.87 -3.39
C GLY A 51 0.84 -11.89 -4.51
N THR A 52 2.13 -11.84 -4.18
CA THR A 52 3.25 -12.07 -5.11
C THR A 52 4.24 -13.10 -4.54
N ASN A 53 5.20 -13.54 -5.37
CA ASN A 53 6.28 -14.43 -4.95
C ASN A 53 7.33 -13.70 -4.10
N SER A 54 8.20 -14.45 -3.43
CA SER A 54 9.20 -13.90 -2.50
C SER A 54 10.12 -12.86 -3.15
N VAL A 55 10.48 -13.04 -4.43
CA VAL A 55 11.33 -12.11 -5.18
C VAL A 55 10.60 -10.80 -5.46
N GLY A 56 9.34 -10.86 -5.90
CA GLY A 56 8.52 -9.68 -6.14
C GLY A 56 8.24 -8.89 -4.85
N ARG A 57 8.07 -9.60 -3.74
CA ARG A 57 7.92 -9.00 -2.41
C ARG A 57 9.18 -8.23 -1.99
N LEU A 58 10.36 -8.83 -2.16
CA LEU A 58 11.64 -8.21 -1.79
C LEU A 58 11.90 -6.94 -2.61
N LYS A 59 11.81 -7.04 -3.94
CA LYS A 59 12.03 -5.89 -4.82
C LYS A 59 11.04 -4.76 -4.56
N GLY A 60 9.76 -5.08 -4.37
CA GLY A 60 8.76 -4.06 -4.02
C GLY A 60 9.10 -3.36 -2.70
N ALA A 61 9.61 -4.11 -1.71
CA ALA A 61 10.01 -3.55 -0.41
C ALA A 61 11.21 -2.62 -0.54
N GLU A 62 12.25 -3.02 -1.28
CA GLU A 62 13.46 -2.22 -1.50
C GLU A 62 13.19 -0.88 -2.21
N GLU A 63 12.20 -0.81 -3.08
CA GLU A 63 11.86 0.42 -3.82
C GLU A 63 10.95 1.38 -3.04
N VAL A 64 10.27 0.89 -2.00
CA VAL A 64 9.26 1.66 -1.25
C VAL A 64 9.73 2.05 0.17
N LEU A 65 10.55 1.22 0.82
CA LEU A 65 11.09 1.45 2.17
C LEU A 65 12.48 2.09 2.11
#